data_AF-A0A973CWC2-F1
#
_entry.id   AF-A0A973CWC2-F1
#
_cell.length_a   1.000
_cell.length_b   1.000
_cell.length_c   1.000
_cell.angle_alpha   90.00
_cell.angle_beta   90.00
_cell.angle_gamma   90.00
#
_symmetry.space_group_name_H-M   'P 1'
#
loop_
_entity.id
_entity.type
_entity.pdbx_description
1 polymer ?
#
loop_
_entity_poly.entity_id
_entity_poly.type
_entity_poly.pdbx_seq_one_letter_code
_entity_poly.pdbx_strand_id
1 'polypeptide(L)'
;MTIQSTLRVGLCALVIGLPMLAFAGPAVDGDGDGIPDVIDNCSTVANAGAAGCDDDKDGYGNACDGDFNNDLTSDGVDFSVPHFLTDFASGAQSINSDGNPQGTDMNCDTVIDGVDFTVPYFLTQFAAGVPGPSGLACAGMGVPCL
;
A
#
# COMPACT_ATOMS: atom_id res chain seq x y z
N MET A 1 -47.35 48.40 22.37
CA MET A 1 -47.14 47.15 23.13
C MET A 1 -45.99 46.41 22.45
N THR A 2 -44.73 46.65 22.87
CA THR A 2 -43.99 45.91 23.94
C THR A 2 -43.53 44.53 23.43
N ILE A 3 -42.26 44.09 23.40
CA ILE A 3 -40.95 44.57 23.89
C ILE A 3 -39.86 43.77 23.15
N GLN A 4 -38.76 44.42 22.73
CA GLN A 4 -37.45 43.79 22.46
C GLN A 4 -36.88 43.27 23.79
N SER A 5 -36.56 41.97 23.91
CA SER A 5 -35.89 41.44 25.09
C SER A 5 -34.41 41.19 24.79
N THR A 6 -33.58 42.09 25.29
CA THR A 6 -32.14 41.90 25.50
C THR A 6 -31.92 40.94 26.66
N LEU A 7 -31.17 39.85 26.44
CA LEU A 7 -30.52 39.15 27.54
C LEU A 7 -29.07 38.81 27.15
N ARG A 8 -28.14 39.63 27.66
CA ARG A 8 -26.75 39.27 27.84
C ARG A 8 -26.56 38.87 29.31
N VAL A 9 -26.39 37.58 29.56
CA VAL A 9 -25.80 36.98 30.78
C VAL A 9 -25.15 35.70 30.26
N GLY A 10 -23.91 35.33 30.52
CA GLY A 10 -22.78 35.89 31.24
C GLY A 10 -21.63 34.92 30.92
N LEU A 11 -20.41 35.44 30.82
CA LEU A 11 -19.20 34.64 30.70
C LEU A 11 -19.13 33.67 31.89
N CYS A 12 -19.29 32.37 31.67
CA CYS A 12 -18.95 31.34 32.64
C CYS A 12 -18.12 30.29 31.91
N ALA A 13 -16.81 30.40 32.09
CA ALA A 13 -15.86 29.39 31.64
C ALA A 13 -16.17 28.07 32.33
N LEU A 14 -16.62 27.09 31.56
CA LEU A 14 -16.59 25.68 31.94
C LEU A 14 -15.73 24.93 30.92
N VAL A 15 -14.43 25.20 30.97
CA VAL A 15 -13.41 24.31 30.40
C VAL A 15 -13.30 23.09 31.30
N ILE A 16 -14.29 22.19 31.21
CA ILE A 16 -14.22 20.88 31.84
C ILE A 16 -14.60 19.86 30.78
N GLY A 17 -13.58 19.26 30.17
CA GLY A 17 -13.74 17.97 29.48
C GLY A 17 -13.94 18.00 27.96
N LEU A 18 -13.33 18.93 27.21
CA LEU A 18 -12.95 18.54 25.84
C LEU A 18 -11.89 17.44 26.01
N PRO A 19 -12.07 16.23 25.47
CA PRO A 19 -10.92 15.33 25.35
C PRO A 19 -9.87 16.14 24.61
N MET A 20 -8.62 16.11 25.08
CA MET A 20 -7.52 16.60 24.29
C MET A 20 -7.64 15.90 22.94
N LEU A 21 -8.18 16.61 21.94
CA LEU A 21 -7.93 16.34 20.55
C LEU A 21 -6.43 16.57 20.45
N ALA A 22 -5.67 15.52 20.73
CA ALA A 22 -4.29 15.43 20.36
C ALA A 22 -4.34 15.62 18.85
N PHE A 23 -4.04 16.85 18.41
CA PHE A 23 -3.81 17.16 17.03
C PHE A 23 -2.47 16.49 16.72
N ALA A 24 -2.51 15.16 16.55
CA ALA A 24 -1.52 14.50 15.74
C ALA A 24 -1.54 15.29 14.43
N GLY A 25 -0.38 15.83 14.03
CA GLY A 25 -0.27 16.47 12.72
C GLY A 25 -0.77 15.51 11.62
N PRO A 26 -0.92 15.98 10.38
CA PRO A 26 -1.15 15.07 9.28
C PRO A 26 -0.12 13.94 9.38
N ALA A 27 -0.60 12.70 9.34
CA ALA A 27 0.28 11.54 9.35
C ALA A 27 1.26 11.65 8.18
N VAL A 28 2.48 11.14 8.36
CA VAL A 28 3.48 11.18 7.29
C VAL A 28 2.99 10.28 6.15
N ASP A 29 3.12 10.79 4.93
CA ASP A 29 2.79 10.17 3.66
C ASP A 29 3.95 10.54 2.72
N GLY A 30 4.87 9.61 2.55
CA GLY A 30 6.19 9.80 1.98
C GLY A 30 6.18 9.86 0.47
N ASP A 31 5.23 9.18 -0.18
CA ASP A 31 5.09 9.14 -1.63
C ASP A 31 3.92 10.00 -2.15
N GLY A 32 3.07 10.49 -1.26
CA GLY A 32 2.04 11.48 -1.53
C GLY A 32 0.79 10.89 -2.17
N ASP A 33 0.50 9.62 -1.94
CA ASP A 33 -0.65 8.93 -2.53
C ASP A 33 -1.95 9.09 -1.71
N GLY A 34 -1.84 9.61 -0.49
CA GLY A 34 -2.94 9.85 0.43
C GLY A 34 -3.12 8.76 1.48
N ILE A 35 -2.28 7.72 1.51
CA ILE A 35 -2.21 6.69 2.53
C ILE A 35 -1.04 7.00 3.48
N PRO A 36 -1.27 7.09 4.79
CA PRO A 36 -0.17 7.29 5.72
C PRO A 36 0.84 6.14 5.71
N ASP A 37 2.13 6.47 5.74
CA ASP A 37 3.28 5.52 5.72
C ASP A 37 3.13 4.36 6.70
N VAL A 38 2.42 4.55 7.82
CA VAL A 38 2.25 3.56 8.89
C VAL A 38 1.20 2.48 8.61
N ILE A 39 0.38 2.67 7.56
CA ILE A 39 -0.65 1.72 7.13
C ILE A 39 -0.62 1.47 5.62
N ASP A 40 0.40 1.99 4.94
CA ASP A 40 0.62 1.85 3.52
C ASP A 40 1.36 0.53 3.23
N ASN A 41 0.87 -0.28 2.29
CA ASN A 41 1.55 -1.51 1.89
C ASN A 41 2.73 -1.23 0.92
N CYS A 42 2.90 0.01 0.45
CA CYS A 42 4.00 0.48 -0.38
C CYS A 42 4.44 1.91 -0.05
N SER A 43 5.04 2.15 1.13
CA SER A 43 5.31 3.49 1.70
C SER A 43 6.30 4.39 0.92
N THR A 44 6.71 4.00 -0.28
CA THR A 44 7.60 4.77 -1.16
C THR A 44 7.17 4.72 -2.64
N VAL A 45 6.09 4.00 -2.96
CA VAL A 45 5.59 3.81 -4.32
C VAL A 45 4.09 4.05 -4.30
N ALA A 46 3.70 5.25 -4.71
CA ALA A 46 2.31 5.69 -4.68
C ALA A 46 1.37 4.69 -5.38
N ASN A 47 0.44 4.11 -4.62
CA ASN A 47 -0.45 3.06 -5.10
C ASN A 47 -1.89 3.21 -4.60
N ALA A 48 -2.33 4.38 -4.10
CA ALA A 48 -3.66 4.58 -3.49
C ALA A 48 -4.87 4.04 -4.27
N GLY A 49 -4.86 4.08 -5.61
CA GLY A 49 -5.92 3.49 -6.46
C GLY A 49 -5.94 1.96 -6.47
N ALA A 50 -4.82 1.36 -6.10
CA ALA A 50 -4.50 -0.06 -6.07
C ALA A 50 -4.02 -0.52 -4.66
N ALA A 51 -4.26 0.23 -3.59
CA ALA A 51 -3.74 -0.12 -2.25
C ALA A 51 -4.33 -1.42 -1.68
N GLY A 52 -5.45 -1.90 -2.24
CA GLY A 52 -5.99 -3.24 -1.94
C GLY A 52 -5.38 -4.37 -2.80
N CYS A 53 -4.43 -4.04 -3.67
CA CYS A 53 -3.73 -4.96 -4.55
C CYS A 53 -2.45 -5.44 -3.86
N ASP A 54 -2.60 -6.61 -3.25
CA ASP A 54 -1.58 -7.41 -2.56
C ASP A 54 -2.07 -8.84 -2.76
N ASP A 55 -1.61 -9.43 -3.87
CA ASP A 55 -2.20 -10.65 -4.42
C ASP A 55 -1.88 -11.88 -3.55
N ASP A 56 -0.61 -12.05 -3.17
CA ASP A 56 -0.16 -13.13 -2.29
C ASP A 56 -0.43 -12.85 -0.80
N LYS A 57 -0.81 -11.61 -0.47
CA LYS A 57 -1.27 -11.16 0.85
C LYS A 57 -0.16 -11.21 1.88
N ASP A 58 1.04 -10.89 1.47
CA ASP A 58 2.20 -10.94 2.36
C ASP A 58 2.41 -9.60 3.10
N GLY A 59 1.69 -8.55 2.69
CA GLY A 59 1.71 -7.21 3.27
C GLY A 59 2.54 -6.20 2.48
N TYR A 60 3.18 -6.61 1.39
CA TYR A 60 3.71 -5.72 0.37
C TYR A 60 2.69 -5.57 -0.75
N GLY A 61 2.38 -4.34 -1.16
CA GLY A 61 1.50 -4.15 -2.31
C GLY A 61 2.22 -4.57 -3.60
N ASN A 62 1.50 -5.07 -4.60
CA ASN A 62 2.13 -5.50 -5.87
C ASN A 62 3.03 -4.41 -6.47
N ALA A 63 2.70 -3.13 -6.27
CA ALA A 63 3.47 -1.98 -6.75
C ALA A 63 4.91 -1.91 -6.23
N CYS A 64 5.18 -2.53 -5.08
CA CYS A 64 6.47 -2.58 -4.44
C CYS A 64 6.83 -4.01 -4.02
N ASP A 65 6.22 -5.04 -4.61
CA ASP A 65 6.54 -6.42 -4.28
C ASP A 65 7.12 -7.16 -5.49
N GLY A 66 8.45 -7.15 -5.59
CA GLY A 66 9.18 -7.90 -6.62
C GLY A 66 9.56 -9.33 -6.21
N ASP A 67 9.09 -9.81 -5.06
CA ASP A 67 9.38 -11.13 -4.50
C ASP A 67 8.24 -12.13 -4.81
N PHE A 68 8.12 -12.45 -6.10
CA PHE A 68 7.06 -13.31 -6.62
C PHE A 68 7.12 -14.77 -6.13
N ASN A 69 8.17 -15.11 -5.37
CA ASN A 69 8.36 -16.42 -4.78
C ASN A 69 8.30 -16.41 -3.23
N ASN A 70 8.15 -15.23 -2.62
CA ASN A 70 8.03 -15.00 -1.17
C ASN A 70 9.23 -15.53 -0.36
N ASP A 71 10.46 -15.36 -0.85
CA ASP A 71 11.70 -15.70 -0.13
C ASP A 71 12.43 -14.49 0.50
N LEU A 72 11.75 -13.34 0.52
CA LEU A 72 12.18 -12.02 0.97
C LEU A 72 13.30 -11.40 0.13
N THR A 73 13.47 -11.89 -1.10
CA THR A 73 14.42 -11.33 -2.05
C THR A 73 13.74 -11.01 -3.37
N SER A 74 14.18 -9.93 -4.03
CA SER A 74 13.75 -9.59 -5.38
C SER A 74 14.94 -9.73 -6.31
N ASP A 75 15.09 -10.90 -6.92
CA ASP A 75 16.27 -11.29 -7.66
C ASP A 75 15.97 -11.92 -9.03
N GLY A 76 16.97 -12.63 -9.58
CA GLY A 76 16.84 -13.24 -10.91
C GLY A 76 15.85 -14.40 -10.94
N VAL A 77 15.56 -15.03 -9.80
CA VAL A 77 14.58 -16.11 -9.66
C VAL A 77 13.18 -15.55 -9.91
N ASP A 78 12.83 -14.41 -9.32
CA ASP A 78 11.54 -13.72 -9.50
C ASP A 78 11.32 -13.24 -10.93
N PHE A 79 12.39 -12.79 -11.59
CA PHE A 79 12.29 -12.47 -13.02
C PHE A 79 12.08 -13.73 -13.88
N SER A 80 12.64 -14.86 -13.48
CA SER A 80 12.73 -16.06 -14.31
C SER A 80 11.48 -16.93 -14.31
N VAL A 81 11.50 -18.04 -15.06
CA VAL A 81 10.45 -19.06 -15.03
C VAL A 81 10.54 -19.81 -13.70
N PRO A 82 9.46 -19.95 -12.92
CA PRO A 82 8.05 -19.87 -13.35
C PRO A 82 7.29 -18.58 -12.96
N HIS A 83 7.98 -17.49 -12.64
CA HIS A 83 7.39 -16.25 -12.12
C HIS A 83 7.14 -15.24 -13.25
N PHE A 84 7.75 -14.05 -13.21
CA PHE A 84 7.44 -12.94 -14.13
C PHE A 84 7.43 -13.34 -15.62
N LEU A 85 8.47 -14.05 -16.09
CA LEU A 85 8.55 -14.47 -17.50
C LEU A 85 7.46 -15.47 -17.90
N THR A 86 6.95 -16.27 -16.97
CA THR A 86 5.84 -17.19 -17.25
C THR A 86 4.53 -16.43 -17.40
N ASP A 87 4.25 -15.51 -16.49
CA ASP A 87 2.98 -14.80 -16.48
C ASP A 87 2.92 -13.77 -17.61
N PHE A 88 4.01 -13.05 -17.88
CA PHE A 88 4.16 -12.18 -19.05
C PHE A 88 3.96 -12.93 -20.38
N ALA A 89 4.48 -14.16 -20.50
CA ALA A 89 4.33 -14.95 -21.72
C ALA A 89 2.91 -15.49 -21.92
N SER A 90 2.17 -15.71 -20.82
CA SER A 90 0.80 -16.22 -20.86
C SER A 90 -0.23 -15.12 -21.13
N GLY A 91 0.10 -13.86 -20.84
CA GLY A 91 -0.86 -12.75 -20.85
C GLY A 91 -2.03 -12.97 -19.90
N ALA A 92 -1.86 -13.86 -18.92
CA ALA A 92 -2.86 -14.12 -17.90
C ALA A 92 -2.94 -12.93 -16.94
N GLN A 93 -4.10 -12.74 -16.32
CA GLN A 93 -4.18 -12.02 -15.04
C GLN A 93 -3.26 -12.77 -14.07
N SER A 94 -2.68 -12.10 -13.05
CA SER A 94 -1.73 -12.63 -12.05
C SER A 94 -2.15 -13.90 -11.27
N ILE A 95 -3.14 -14.67 -11.72
CA ILE A 95 -3.43 -16.02 -11.29
C ILE A 95 -2.54 -17.02 -12.04
N ASN A 96 -1.47 -17.47 -11.39
CA ASN A 96 -0.73 -18.63 -11.87
C ASN A 96 -1.62 -19.90 -11.86
N SER A 97 -1.11 -21.00 -12.43
CA SER A 97 -1.85 -22.27 -12.55
C SER A 97 -2.04 -23.06 -11.24
N ASP A 98 -1.44 -22.63 -10.13
CA ASP A 98 -1.64 -23.25 -8.80
C ASP A 98 -2.72 -22.56 -7.96
N GLY A 99 -3.19 -21.39 -8.42
CA GLY A 99 -4.29 -20.65 -7.82
C GLY A 99 -3.85 -19.67 -6.72
N ASN A 100 -2.55 -19.44 -6.51
CA ASN A 100 -2.05 -18.39 -5.64
C ASN A 100 -1.46 -17.24 -6.48
N PRO A 101 -2.05 -16.03 -6.47
CA PRO A 101 -1.57 -14.97 -7.32
C PRO A 101 -0.24 -14.42 -6.78
N GLN A 102 0.76 -14.28 -7.65
CA GLN A 102 2.16 -13.95 -7.31
C GLN A 102 2.45 -12.44 -7.33
N GLY A 103 1.46 -11.58 -7.55
CA GLY A 103 1.67 -10.13 -7.61
C GLY A 103 2.37 -9.60 -8.87
N THR A 104 2.51 -10.39 -9.94
CA THR A 104 3.25 -10.01 -11.16
C THR A 104 2.65 -8.86 -11.98
N ASP A 105 1.38 -8.52 -11.74
CA ASP A 105 0.71 -7.30 -12.21
C ASP A 105 0.96 -6.23 -11.14
N MET A 106 2.08 -5.55 -11.28
CA MET A 106 2.61 -4.65 -10.26
C MET A 106 1.91 -3.30 -10.27
N ASN A 107 1.36 -2.89 -11.42
CA ASN A 107 0.59 -1.66 -11.51
C ASN A 107 -0.92 -1.87 -11.26
N CYS A 108 -1.35 -3.14 -11.14
CA CYS A 108 -2.71 -3.58 -10.89
C CYS A 108 -3.72 -3.09 -11.93
N ASP A 109 -3.28 -2.97 -13.19
CA ASP A 109 -4.12 -2.57 -14.31
C ASP A 109 -4.79 -3.75 -15.03
N THR A 110 -4.63 -4.96 -14.47
CA THR A 110 -5.21 -6.22 -14.90
C THR A 110 -4.47 -6.90 -16.05
N VAL A 111 -3.36 -6.33 -16.50
CA VAL A 111 -2.53 -6.80 -17.61
C VAL A 111 -1.08 -6.87 -17.17
N ILE A 112 -0.44 -8.02 -17.41
CA ILE A 112 1.00 -8.15 -17.23
C ILE A 112 1.69 -7.73 -18.52
N ASP A 113 2.33 -6.58 -18.51
CA ASP A 113 3.03 -6.02 -19.66
C ASP A 113 4.40 -5.41 -19.32
N GLY A 114 4.92 -4.57 -20.22
CA GLY A 114 6.23 -3.95 -20.01
C GLY A 114 6.24 -2.92 -18.88
N VAL A 115 5.08 -2.39 -18.50
CA VAL A 115 4.94 -1.41 -17.43
C VAL A 115 5.28 -2.05 -16.09
N ASP A 116 4.83 -3.27 -15.81
CA ASP A 116 5.13 -4.01 -14.56
C ASP A 116 6.63 -4.24 -14.37
N PHE A 117 7.37 -4.36 -15.47
CA PHE A 117 8.82 -4.49 -15.41
C PHE A 117 9.53 -3.15 -15.13
N THR A 118 8.91 -2.02 -15.46
CA THR A 118 9.58 -0.71 -15.44
C THR A 118 9.57 -0.03 -14.08
N VAL A 119 10.33 1.07 -13.92
CA VAL A 119 10.26 1.93 -12.73
C VAL A 119 8.86 2.56 -12.64
N PRO A 120 8.19 2.55 -11.47
CA PRO A 120 8.74 2.26 -10.13
C PRO A 120 8.60 0.81 -9.65
N TYR A 121 8.16 -0.12 -10.48
CA TYR A 121 7.81 -1.50 -10.13
C TYR A 121 9.03 -2.45 -10.09
N PHE A 122 9.03 -3.53 -10.87
CA PHE A 122 10.02 -4.62 -10.73
C PHE A 122 11.47 -4.14 -10.77
N LEU A 123 11.82 -3.24 -11.70
CA LEU A 123 13.19 -2.74 -11.81
C LEU A 123 13.67 -1.98 -10.56
N THR A 124 12.78 -1.33 -9.80
CA THR A 124 13.14 -0.70 -8.52
C THR A 124 13.43 -1.77 -7.47
N GLN A 125 12.55 -2.77 -7.37
CA GLN A 125 12.66 -3.83 -6.37
C GLN A 125 13.85 -4.74 -6.64
N PHE A 126 14.10 -5.10 -7.90
CA PHE A 126 15.30 -5.82 -8.30
C PHE A 126 16.59 -5.04 -7.99
N ALA A 127 16.58 -3.72 -8.12
CA ALA A 127 17.72 -2.89 -7.74
C ALA A 127 17.90 -2.79 -6.22
N ALA A 128 16.81 -2.82 -5.45
CA ALA A 128 16.83 -2.87 -3.98
C ALA A 128 17.21 -4.25 -3.44
N GLY A 129 16.85 -5.31 -4.16
CA GLY A 129 17.04 -6.72 -3.81
C GLY A 129 16.04 -7.28 -2.80
N VAL A 130 15.01 -6.51 -2.43
CA VAL A 130 14.00 -6.86 -1.41
C VAL A 130 12.65 -6.23 -1.77
N PRO A 131 11.52 -6.80 -1.32
CA PRO A 131 10.20 -6.19 -1.45
C PRO A 131 9.99 -5.03 -0.47
N GLY A 132 8.94 -4.23 -0.73
CA GLY A 132 8.57 -3.04 0.03
C GLY A 132 9.44 -1.81 -0.26
N PRO A 133 9.59 -0.90 0.71
CA PRO A 133 9.11 -0.98 2.09
C PRO A 133 7.58 -0.93 2.22
N SER A 134 7.06 -1.63 3.24
CA SER A 134 5.67 -1.57 3.70
C SER A 134 5.62 -1.00 5.10
N GLY A 135 4.59 -0.20 5.37
CA GLY A 135 4.20 0.29 6.68
C GLY A 135 3.48 -0.74 7.53
N LEU A 136 2.97 -1.81 6.91
CA LEU A 136 2.22 -2.84 7.61
C LEU A 136 3.14 -3.64 8.53
N ALA A 137 2.79 -3.70 9.81
CA ALA A 137 3.57 -4.43 10.79
C ALA A 137 3.63 -5.95 10.53
N CYS A 138 2.78 -6.50 9.66
CA CYS A 138 2.77 -7.91 9.27
C CYS A 138 3.58 -8.24 8.01
N ALA A 139 4.06 -7.23 7.26
CA ALA A 139 4.72 -7.43 5.98
C ALA A 139 5.90 -8.41 6.07
N GLY A 140 5.94 -9.40 5.18
CA GLY A 140 7.01 -10.42 5.10
C GLY A 140 7.11 -11.37 6.29
N MET A 141 6.20 -11.33 7.27
CA MET A 141 6.19 -12.23 8.44
C MET A 141 5.28 -13.45 8.28
N GLY A 142 4.50 -13.51 7.20
CA GLY A 142 3.66 -14.65 6.83
C GLY A 142 2.28 -14.23 6.29
N VAL A 143 1.75 -15.05 5.40
CA VAL A 143 0.46 -14.83 4.70
C VAL A 143 -0.74 -15.46 5.45
N PRO A 144 -1.91 -14.80 5.54
CA PRO A 144 -2.18 -13.44 5.08
C PRO A 144 -1.79 -12.37 6.11
N CYS A 145 -1.17 -11.28 5.64
CA CYS A 145 -1.10 -9.99 6.31
C CYS A 145 -2.45 -9.28 6.09
N LEU A 146 -3.21 -9.09 7.17
CA LEU A 146 -4.58 -8.53 7.16
C LEU A 146 -4.62 -7.16 7.83
#